data_AF-A0A8S1DQN1-F1
#
_entry.id   AF-A0A8S1DQN1-F1
#
_cell.length_a   1.000
_cell.length_b   1.000
_cell.length_c   1.000
_cell.angle_alpha   90.00
_cell.angle_beta   90.00
_cell.angle_gamma   90.00
#
_symmetry.space_group_name_H-M   'P 1'
#
loop_
_entity.id
_entity.type
_entity.pdbx_description
1 polymer ?
#
loop_
_entity_poly.entity_id
_entity_poly.type
_entity_poly.pdbx_seq_one_letter_code
_entity_poly.pdbx_strand_id
1 'polypeptide(L)'
;MQSNLLYYQTNYFAVFAVIFLLLCYIDPLRVLMGSTLIVVTLLSCARLATEASGPTVGITVVLAGLCLYYYSSLAYALLSLLVPTQVILVHASLRLRNIKNKLTNNVLPLDKTPMALIIQRFGLQVE
;
A
#
# COMPACT_ATOMS: atom_id res chain seq x y z
N MET A 1 -2.84 -26.55 -2.18
CA MET A 1 -3.52 -25.22 -2.08
C MET A 1 -2.70 -24.17 -1.33
N GLN A 2 -1.99 -24.50 -0.25
CA GLN A 2 -1.16 -23.55 0.52
C GLN A 2 -0.04 -22.86 -0.29
N SER A 3 0.60 -23.58 -1.22
CA SER A 3 1.69 -23.07 -2.06
C SER A 3 1.28 -21.90 -2.96
N ASN A 4 0.02 -21.90 -3.42
CA ASN A 4 -0.49 -20.81 -4.26
C ASN A 4 -0.78 -19.56 -3.41
N LEU A 5 -1.27 -19.72 -2.18
CA LEU A 5 -1.55 -18.61 -1.28
C LEU A 5 -0.26 -17.92 -0.80
N LEU A 6 0.76 -18.72 -0.45
CA LEU A 6 2.07 -18.22 -0.04
C LEU A 6 2.79 -17.54 -1.21
N TYR A 7 2.74 -18.12 -2.42
CA TYR A 7 3.26 -17.49 -3.65
C TYR A 7 2.65 -16.09 -3.87
N TYR A 8 1.34 -15.95 -3.70
CA TYR A 8 0.67 -14.65 -3.84
C TYR A 8 1.09 -13.64 -2.76
N GLN A 9 1.23 -14.05 -1.49
CA GLN A 9 1.68 -13.16 -0.42
C GLN A 9 3.13 -12.72 -0.61
N THR A 10 4.02 -13.64 -0.97
CA THR A 10 5.44 -13.34 -1.25
C THR A 10 5.58 -12.38 -2.43
N ASN A 11 4.72 -12.47 -3.46
CA ASN A 11 4.75 -11.53 -4.58
C ASN A 11 4.45 -10.09 -4.16
N TYR A 12 3.51 -9.85 -3.24
CA TYR A 12 3.22 -8.49 -2.75
C TYR A 12 4.37 -7.93 -1.91
N PHE A 13 4.98 -8.75 -1.06
CA PHE A 13 6.13 -8.35 -0.26
C PHE A 13 7.35 -8.06 -1.15
N ALA A 14 7.59 -8.86 -2.19
CA ALA A 14 8.65 -8.63 -3.16
C ALA A 14 8.45 -7.32 -3.94
N VAL A 15 7.23 -7.06 -4.44
CA VAL A 15 6.89 -5.80 -5.11
C VAL A 15 7.07 -4.60 -4.18
N PHE A 16 6.63 -4.72 -2.92
CA PHE A 16 6.87 -3.71 -1.90
C PHE A 16 8.37 -3.41 -1.73
N ALA A 17 9.17 -4.45 -1.50
CA ALA A 17 10.60 -4.32 -1.26
C ALA A 17 11.34 -3.72 -2.45
N VAL A 18 11.03 -4.15 -3.68
CA VAL A 18 11.65 -3.60 -4.90
C VAL A 18 11.35 -2.11 -5.06
N ILE A 19 10.07 -1.72 -4.94
CA ILE A 19 9.67 -0.30 -5.08
C ILE A 19 10.26 0.54 -3.94
N PHE A 20 10.23 0.03 -2.71
CA PHE A 20 10.80 0.72 -1.55
C PHE A 20 12.32 0.93 -1.71
N LEU A 21 13.06 -0.10 -2.11
CA LEU A 21 14.50 -0.01 -2.35
C LEU A 21 14.83 0.97 -3.49
N LEU A 22 14.03 0.99 -4.56
CA LEU A 22 14.18 1.96 -5.64
C LEU A 22 13.99 3.40 -5.13
N LEU A 23 12.95 3.67 -4.33
CA LEU A 23 12.70 5.00 -3.77
C LEU A 23 13.82 5.42 -2.79
N CYS A 24 14.34 4.48 -2.00
CA CYS A 24 15.50 4.69 -1.15
C CYS A 24 16.79 4.93 -1.95
N TYR A 25 16.92 4.35 -3.15
CA TYR A 25 18.07 4.54 -4.01
C TYR A 25 18.11 5.92 -4.69
N ILE A 26 16.94 6.48 -5.03
CA ILE A 26 16.85 7.78 -5.73
C ILE A 26 17.38 8.93 -4.86
N ASP A 27 16.91 9.03 -3.61
CA ASP A 27 17.28 10.11 -2.68
C ASP A 27 17.49 9.56 -1.25
N PRO A 28 18.53 8.75 -1.01
CA PRO A 28 18.73 8.05 0.27
C PRO A 28 18.83 9.01 1.45
N LEU A 29 19.47 10.18 1.25
CA LEU A 29 19.68 11.15 2.31
C LEU A 29 18.35 11.78 2.78
N ARG A 30 17.44 12.10 1.85
CA ARG A 30 16.15 12.71 2.18
C ARG A 30 15.26 11.72 2.94
N VAL A 31 15.25 10.45 2.53
CA VAL A 31 14.53 9.38 3.21
C VAL A 31 15.10 9.12 4.60
N LEU A 32 16.42 9.09 4.75
CA LEU A 32 17.07 8.89 6.05
C LEU A 32 16.82 10.07 7.00
N MET A 33 16.95 11.31 6.54
CA MET A 33 16.67 12.49 7.35
C MET A 33 15.18 12.58 7.73
N GLY A 34 14.28 12.31 6.79
CA GLY A 34 12.84 12.31 7.08
C GLY A 34 12.44 11.23 8.07
N SER A 35 12.95 10.00 7.92
CA SER A 35 12.67 8.90 8.84
C SER A 35 13.23 9.14 10.24
N THR A 36 14.44 9.68 10.37
CA THR A 36 15.01 10.01 11.69
C THR A 36 14.22 11.12 12.37
N LEU A 37 13.81 12.18 11.65
CA LEU A 37 12.95 13.23 12.19
C LEU A 37 11.60 12.70 12.68
N ILE A 38 10.97 11.80 11.92
CA ILE A 38 9.72 11.14 12.33
C ILE A 38 9.94 10.37 13.63
N VAL A 39 10.96 9.51 13.71
CA VAL A 39 11.22 8.68 14.90
C VAL A 39 11.51 9.52 16.13
N VAL A 40 12.38 10.53 16.02
CA VAL A 40 12.74 11.40 17.15
C VAL A 40 11.52 12.19 17.65
N THR A 41 10.71 12.72 16.73
CA THR A 41 9.51 13.48 17.08
C THR A 41 8.43 12.59 17.72
N LEU A 42 8.27 11.36 17.25
CA LEU A 42 7.35 10.40 17.88
C LEU A 42 7.82 10.00 19.28
N LEU A 43 9.12 9.77 19.48
CA LEU A 43 9.68 9.48 20.79
C LEU A 43 9.51 10.66 21.75
N SER A 44 9.78 11.90 21.31
CA SER A 44 9.56 13.08 22.15
C SER A 44 8.08 13.26 22.51
N CYS A 45 7.18 12.99 21.56
CA CYS A 45 5.74 13.05 21.80
C CYS A 45 5.29 11.98 22.82
N ALA A 46 5.80 10.75 22.71
CA ALA A 46 5.53 9.69 23.68
C ALA A 46 6.08 10.01 25.08
N ARG A 47 7.24 10.68 25.15
CA ARG A 47 7.81 11.17 26.42
C ARG A 47 6.98 12.28 27.01
N LEU A 48 6.50 13.22 26.20
CA LEU A 48 5.61 14.29 26.65
C LEU A 48 4.29 13.73 27.22
N ALA A 49 3.77 12.65 26.63
CA ALA A 49 2.54 12.00 27.09
C ALA A 49 2.70 11.24 28.43
N THR A 50 3.92 10.80 28.76
CA THR A 50 4.19 10.03 29.99
C THR A 50 4.70 10.92 31.11
N GLU A 51 5.64 11.81 30.80
CA GLU A 51 6.31 12.69 31.74
C GLU A 51 6.26 14.12 31.19
N ALA A 52 5.15 14.81 31.47
CA ALA A 52 4.96 16.20 31.03
C ALA A 52 5.80 17.17 31.88
N SER A 53 7.12 17.12 31.73
CA SER A 53 8.05 18.08 32.33
C SER A 53 8.28 19.28 31.41
N GLY A 54 8.55 20.46 31.98
CA GLY A 54 8.82 21.70 31.23
C GLY A 54 9.87 21.54 30.12
N PRO A 55 11.03 20.89 30.37
CA PRO A 55 12.03 20.64 29.33
C PRO A 55 11.53 19.79 28.16
N THR A 56 10.75 18.74 28.41
CA THR A 56 10.18 17.87 27.37
C THR A 56 9.21 18.60 26.45
N VAL A 57 8.42 19.53 27.00
CA VAL A 57 7.52 20.40 26.21
C VAL A 57 8.35 21.26 25.25
N GLY A 58 9.40 21.91 25.76
CA GLY A 58 10.29 22.75 24.95
C GLY A 58 10.94 21.97 23.80
N ILE A 59 11.49 20.78 24.09
CA ILE A 59 12.10 19.90 23.08
C ILE A 59 11.08 19.51 22.00
N THR A 60 9.86 19.15 22.40
CA THR A 60 8.81 18.73 21.46
C THR A 60 8.37 19.88 20.54
N VAL A 61 8.26 21.10 21.05
CA VAL A 61 7.93 22.30 20.25
C VAL A 61 9.03 22.61 19.24
N VAL A 62 10.30 22.53 19.64
CA VAL A 62 11.44 22.73 18.72
C VAL A 62 11.46 21.66 17.62
N LEU A 63 11.24 20.40 17.96
CA LEU A 63 11.15 19.30 16.99
C LEU A 63 9.98 19.49 16.02
N ALA A 64 8.82 19.97 16.50
CA ALA A 64 7.70 20.30 15.63
C ALA A 64 8.06 21.43 14.63
N GLY A 65 8.80 22.45 15.06
CA GLY A 65 9.33 23.49 14.18
C GLY A 65 10.31 22.95 13.13
N LEU A 66 11.20 22.05 13.53
CA LEU A 66 12.12 21.36 12.61
C LEU A 66 11.37 20.50 11.58
N CYS A 67 10.27 19.86 11.97
CA CYS A 67 9.41 19.12 11.05
C CYS A 67 8.79 20.02 9.98
N LEU A 68 8.36 21.24 10.33
CA LEU A 68 7.87 22.19 9.34
C LEU A 68 8.97 22.68 8.41
N TYR A 69 10.17 22.93 8.95
CA TYR A 69 11.32 23.36 8.14
C TYR A 69 11.78 22.28 7.15
N TYR A 70 11.86 21.02 7.58
CA TYR A 70 12.24 19.88 6.75
C TYR A 70 11.04 19.13 6.14
N TYR A 71 9.95 19.86 5.83
CA TYR A 71 8.71 19.26 5.31
C TYR A 71 8.94 18.39 4.06
N SER A 72 9.81 18.83 3.13
CA SER A 72 10.10 18.04 1.93
C SER A 72 10.68 16.67 2.28
N SER A 73 11.68 16.60 3.17
CA SER A 73 12.29 15.33 3.58
C SER A 73 11.28 14.42 4.31
N LEU A 74 10.40 15.01 5.13
CA LEU A 74 9.27 14.29 5.73
C LEU A 74 8.33 13.69 4.69
N ALA A 75 7.97 14.47 3.67
CA ALA A 75 7.13 13.99 2.57
C ALA A 75 7.80 12.84 1.81
N TYR A 76 9.10 12.92 1.50
CA TYR A 76 9.85 11.83 0.87
C TYR A 76 9.84 10.56 1.71
N ALA A 77 10.06 10.66 3.03
CA ALA A 77 10.03 9.49 3.92
C ALA A 77 8.63 8.86 3.97
N LEU A 78 7.57 9.66 4.10
CA LEU A 78 6.20 9.15 4.10
C LEU A 78 5.81 8.54 2.76
N LEU A 79 6.11 9.21 1.66
CA LEU A 79 5.80 8.73 0.30
C LEU A 79 6.59 7.47 -0.06
N SER A 80 7.81 7.31 0.44
CA SER A 80 8.60 6.08 0.23
C SER A 80 7.87 4.83 0.74
N LEU A 81 7.07 4.97 1.81
CA LEU A 81 6.24 3.88 2.35
C LEU A 81 4.85 3.85 1.69
N LEU A 82 4.28 5.02 1.40
CA LEU A 82 2.91 5.13 0.89
C LEU A 82 2.78 4.67 -0.57
N VAL A 83 3.75 4.99 -1.43
CA VAL A 83 3.74 4.58 -2.84
C VAL A 83 3.66 3.06 -3.03
N PRO A 84 4.55 2.24 -2.45
CA PRO A 84 4.47 0.79 -2.62
C PRO A 84 3.19 0.19 -2.02
N THR A 85 2.65 0.75 -0.92
CA THR A 85 1.36 0.30 -0.38
C THR A 85 0.21 0.61 -1.33
N GLN A 86 0.17 1.78 -1.98
CA GLN A 86 -0.85 2.10 -2.98
C GLN A 86 -0.79 1.14 -4.18
N VAL A 87 0.40 0.83 -4.68
CA VAL A 87 0.58 -0.12 -5.80
C VAL A 87 0.03 -1.49 -5.44
N ILE A 88 0.30 -1.99 -4.24
CA ILE A 88 -0.23 -3.27 -3.75
C ILE A 88 -1.75 -3.22 -3.62
N LEU A 89 -2.31 -2.13 -3.08
CA LEU A 89 -3.76 -1.96 -2.96
C LEU A 89 -4.45 -1.91 -4.32
N VAL A 90 -3.88 -1.22 -5.31
CA VAL A 90 -4.39 -1.20 -6.68
C VAL A 90 -4.33 -2.60 -7.30
N HIS A 91 -3.21 -3.31 -7.17
CA HIS A 91 -3.08 -4.69 -7.67
C HIS A 91 -4.11 -5.62 -7.01
N ALA A 92 -4.26 -5.53 -5.68
CA ALA A 92 -5.25 -6.30 -4.93
C ALA A 92 -6.68 -5.96 -5.37
N SER A 93 -6.99 -4.69 -5.59
CA SER A 93 -8.31 -4.22 -6.05
C SER A 93 -8.67 -4.77 -7.44
N LEU A 94 -7.71 -4.80 -8.36
CA LEU A 94 -7.87 -5.39 -9.69
C LEU A 94 -8.12 -6.91 -9.61
N ARG A 95 -7.44 -7.61 -8.70
CA ARG A 95 -7.68 -9.03 -8.45
C ARG A 95 -9.09 -9.30 -7.91
N LEU A 96 -9.60 -8.47 -7.00
CA LEU A 96 -10.98 -8.59 -6.50
C LEU A 96 -12.02 -8.43 -7.63
N ARG A 97 -11.77 -7.56 -8.61
CA ARG A 97 -12.67 -7.37 -9.76
C ARG A 97 -12.78 -8.63 -10.61
N ASN A 98 -11.69 -9.38 -10.78
CA ASN A 98 -11.69 -10.66 -11.49
C ASN A 98 -12.44 -11.76 -10.71
N ILE A 99 -12.37 -11.75 -9.37
CA ILE A 99 -13.13 -12.69 -8.52
C ILE A 99 -14.63 -12.37 -8.53
N LYS A 100 -15.02 -11.09 -8.51
CA LYS A 100 -16.42 -10.69 -8.74
C LYS A 100 -16.93 -11.19 -10.10
N ASN A 101 -16.13 -11.08 -11.15
CA ASN A 101 -16.51 -11.57 -12.48
C ASN A 101 -16.66 -13.11 -12.50
N LYS A 102 -15.78 -13.84 -11.81
CA LYS A 102 -15.92 -15.29 -11.60
C LYS A 102 -17.10 -15.68 -10.71
N LEU A 103 -17.44 -14.88 -9.70
CA LEU A 103 -18.57 -15.13 -8.82
C LEU A 103 -19.90 -14.91 -9.56
N THR A 104 -20.03 -13.80 -10.28
CA THR A 104 -21.21 -13.53 -11.14
C THR A 104 -21.36 -14.61 -12.21
N ASN A 105 -20.27 -15.08 -12.79
CA ASN A 105 -20.29 -16.16 -13.79
C ASN A 105 -20.57 -17.57 -13.19
N ASN A 106 -20.45 -17.75 -11.87
CA ASN A 106 -20.82 -19.00 -11.19
C ASN A 106 -22.24 -18.95 -10.57
N VAL A 107 -22.80 -17.76 -10.39
CA VAL A 107 -24.17 -17.57 -9.84
C VAL A 107 -25.22 -17.47 -10.95
N LEU A 108 -24.83 -17.06 -12.16
CA LEU A 108 -25.65 -17.26 -13.35
C LEU A 108 -25.26 -18.61 -13.99
N PRO A 109 -26.20 -19.57 -14.16
CA PRO A 109 -25.95 -20.70 -15.06
C PRO A 109 -25.58 -20.16 -16.45
N LEU A 110 -24.59 -20.79 -17.08
CA LEU A 110 -24.00 -20.41 -18.38
C LEU A 110 -25.05 -20.12 -19.48
N ASP A 111 -26.27 -20.63 -19.32
CA ASP A 111 -27.40 -20.55 -20.24
C ASP A 111 -27.91 -19.12 -20.55
N LYS A 112 -27.48 -18.10 -19.78
CA LYS A 112 -27.90 -16.70 -19.97
C LYS A 112 -26.77 -15.71 -20.16
N THR A 113 -25.58 -16.16 -20.56
CA THR A 113 -24.56 -15.21 -21.04
C THR A 113 -24.95 -14.69 -22.43
N PRO A 114 -24.71 -13.40 -22.75
CA PRO A 114 -25.04 -12.85 -24.08
C PRO A 114 -24.30 -13.60 -25.20
N MET A 115 -23.12 -14.17 -24.90
CA MET A 115 -22.38 -15.04 -25.80
C MET A 115 -23.13 -16.35 -26.09
N ALA A 116 -23.71 -17.01 -25.07
CA ALA A 116 -24.50 -18.23 -25.25
C ALA A 116 -25.75 -17.99 -26.10
N LEU A 117 -26.43 -16.85 -25.93
CA LEU A 117 -27.57 -16.47 -26.78
C LEU A 117 -27.17 -16.22 -28.24
N ILE A 118 -25.99 -15.65 -28.49
CA ILE A 118 -25.47 -15.47 -29.85
C ILE A 118 -25.15 -16.83 -30.48
N ILE A 119 -24.48 -17.73 -29.75
CA ILE A 119 -24.14 -19.08 -30.24
C ILE A 119 -25.40 -19.90 -30.53
N GLN A 120 -26.43 -19.81 -29.68
CA GLN A 120 -27.72 -20.48 -29.87
C GLN A 120 -28.48 -19.94 -31.10
N ARG A 121 -28.35 -18.64 -31.41
CA ARG A 121 -28.91 -18.04 -32.64
C ARG A 121 -28.15 -18.45 -33.90
N PHE A 122 -26.87 -18.80 -33.79
CA PHE A 122 -26.03 -19.27 -34.89
C PHE A 122 -26.01 -20.80 -35.05
N GLY A 123 -26.79 -21.55 -34.25
CA GLY A 123 -27.03 -22.99 -34.47
C GLY A 123 -25.86 -23.91 -34.14
N LEU A 124 -24.81 -23.43 -33.48
CA LEU A 124 -23.70 -24.26 -33.03
C LEU A 124 -24.01 -24.83 -31.64
N GLN A 125 -24.69 -25.98 -31.62
CA GLN A 125 -24.84 -26.77 -30.40
C GLN A 125 -23.45 -27.34 -30.05
N VAL A 126 -22.93 -26.98 -28.89
CA VAL A 126 -21.77 -27.64 -28.29
C VAL A 126 -22.33 -28.68 -27.34
N GLU A 127 -22.16 -29.96 -27.67
CA GLU A 127 -22.36 -31.08 -26.72
C GLU A 127 -21.34 -31.01 -25.57
#